data_AF-A0A257LBB8-F1
#
_entry.id   AF-A0A257LBB8-F1
#
_cell.length_a   1.000
_cell.length_b   1.000
_cell.length_c   1.000
_cell.angle_alpha   90.00
_cell.angle_beta   90.00
_cell.angle_gamma   90.00
#
_symmetry.space_group_name_H-M   'P 1'
#
loop_
_entity.id
_entity.type
_entity.pdbx_description
1 polymer ?
#
loop_
_entity_poly.entity_id
_entity_poly.type
_entity_poly.pdbx_seq_one_letter_code
_entity_poly.pdbx_strand_id
1 'polypeptide(L)'
;MNACKNNFLIKQLEKNRNVFVGSKPLITLLLVIQLLLSSCALMSSSPNAEMLSNPSAGLNGSFEIIQGGTLAKTAALSPKFLFGLTYDYTSSNLPVNWYFFTQTALNAKKDKRVESDFDILIDSTDAIEGSKSVKFVVRACDSLQWKSPGLFQEFEVASPGMYEVSFWVKNKGCNFEATISAITLKGGPPSEAKFIRSKDTLVNWTKYTVQRDMPIGLDRIRLDLILKSPGTFQLDDFRIVRLDQPKASKVL
;
A
#
# COMPACT_ATOMS: atom_id res chain seq x y z
N MET A 1 -2.34 -10.10 -23.86
CA MET A 1 -3.59 -10.74 -24.34
C MET A 1 -4.69 -9.73 -24.73
N ASN A 2 -4.37 -8.58 -25.38
CA ASN A 2 -5.39 -7.59 -25.78
C ASN A 2 -5.47 -7.30 -27.29
N ALA A 3 -4.69 -7.99 -28.13
CA ALA A 3 -4.73 -7.80 -29.59
C ALA A 3 -5.82 -8.62 -30.31
N CYS A 4 -6.54 -9.50 -29.60
CA CYS A 4 -7.42 -10.49 -30.25
C CYS A 4 -8.91 -10.10 -30.29
N LYS A 5 -9.34 -9.02 -29.59
CA LYS A 5 -10.76 -8.62 -29.55
C LYS A 5 -11.18 -7.66 -30.67
N ASN A 6 -10.27 -6.89 -31.26
CA ASN A 6 -10.62 -5.92 -32.31
C ASN A 6 -10.92 -6.56 -33.69
N ASN A 7 -10.41 -7.76 -33.96
CA ASN A 7 -10.64 -8.43 -35.25
C ASN A 7 -12.03 -9.07 -35.40
N PHE A 8 -12.78 -9.27 -34.31
CA PHE A 8 -14.12 -9.87 -34.39
C PHE A 8 -15.19 -8.86 -34.81
N LEU A 9 -15.11 -7.63 -34.30
CA LEU A 9 -16.06 -6.56 -34.64
C LEU A 9 -15.95 -6.12 -36.11
N ILE A 10 -14.72 -6.03 -36.64
CA ILE A 10 -14.48 -5.65 -38.04
C ILE A 10 -15.06 -6.70 -39.00
N LYS A 11 -14.90 -8.00 -38.70
CA LYS A 11 -15.47 -9.08 -39.52
C LYS A 11 -17.01 -9.14 -39.49
N GLN A 12 -17.65 -8.74 -38.40
CA GLN A 12 -19.12 -8.65 -38.34
C GLN A 12 -19.66 -7.47 -39.16
N LEU A 13 -18.94 -6.35 -39.21
CA LEU A 13 -19.32 -5.18 -40.01
C LEU A 13 -19.18 -5.43 -41.52
N GLU A 14 -18.16 -6.19 -41.95
CA GLU A 14 -17.98 -6.54 -43.37
C GLU A 14 -19.02 -7.53 -43.89
N LYS A 15 -19.50 -8.46 -43.04
CA LYS A 15 -20.52 -9.44 -43.44
C LYS A 15 -21.89 -8.82 -43.76
N ASN A 16 -22.17 -7.63 -43.24
CA ASN A 16 -23.47 -6.96 -43.42
C ASN A 16 -23.48 -5.92 -44.56
N ARG A 17 -22.38 -5.74 -45.29
CA ARG A 17 -22.26 -4.70 -46.34
C ARG A 17 -23.13 -4.95 -47.58
N ASN A 18 -23.58 -6.18 -47.81
CA ASN A 18 -24.34 -6.55 -49.01
C ASN A 18 -25.88 -6.57 -48.83
N VAL A 19 -26.40 -6.16 -47.67
CA VAL A 19 -27.85 -6.24 -47.37
C VAL A 19 -28.62 -4.94 -47.66
N PHE A 20 -27.93 -3.84 -47.98
CA PHE A 20 -28.53 -2.49 -48.02
C PHE A 20 -28.56 -1.83 -49.41
N VAL A 21 -28.76 -2.61 -50.48
CA VAL A 21 -29.04 -2.06 -51.81
C VAL A 21 -30.57 -2.03 -52.01
N GLY A 22 -31.21 -0.93 -51.57
CA GLY A 22 -32.62 -0.66 -51.89
C GLY A 22 -33.48 -0.05 -50.78
N SER A 23 -32.98 0.08 -49.55
CA SER A 23 -33.75 0.69 -48.46
C SER A 23 -33.62 2.22 -48.46
N LYS A 24 -34.76 2.92 -48.33
CA LYS A 24 -34.86 4.38 -48.22
C LYS A 24 -33.89 4.91 -47.14
N PRO A 25 -33.16 6.01 -47.38
CA PRO A 25 -32.11 6.53 -46.49
C PRO A 25 -32.59 6.83 -45.07
N LEU A 26 -33.89 7.09 -44.90
CA LEU A 26 -34.51 7.33 -43.60
C LEU A 26 -34.49 6.10 -42.68
N ILE A 27 -34.64 4.89 -43.24
CA ILE A 27 -34.69 3.65 -42.46
C ILE A 27 -33.29 3.27 -41.96
N THR A 28 -32.27 3.46 -42.80
CA THR A 28 -30.87 3.22 -42.42
C THR A 28 -30.43 4.17 -41.31
N LEU A 29 -30.85 5.44 -41.36
CA LEU A 29 -30.53 6.43 -40.32
C LEU A 29 -31.19 6.06 -38.97
N LEU A 30 -32.45 5.63 -38.99
CA LEU A 30 -33.17 5.18 -37.78
C LEU A 30 -32.53 3.95 -37.13
N LEU A 31 -32.08 2.97 -37.93
CA LEU A 31 -31.38 1.78 -37.43
C LEU A 31 -30.02 2.13 -36.81
N VAL A 32 -29.26 3.05 -37.42
CA VAL A 32 -27.97 3.51 -36.87
C VAL A 32 -28.17 4.27 -35.55
N ILE A 33 -29.21 5.10 -35.45
CA ILE A 33 -29.55 5.82 -34.21
C ILE A 33 -29.99 4.84 -33.10
N GLN A 34 -30.78 3.81 -33.42
CA GLN A 34 -31.15 2.78 -32.43
C GLN A 34 -29.94 1.98 -31.93
N LEU A 35 -28.99 1.64 -32.83
CA LEU A 35 -27.75 0.97 -32.44
C LEU A 35 -26.89 1.84 -31.52
N LEU A 36 -26.76 3.14 -31.83
CA LEU A 36 -26.01 4.10 -31.01
C LEU A 36 -26.66 4.35 -29.63
N LEU A 37 -27.99 4.38 -29.56
CA LEU A 37 -28.71 4.54 -28.29
C LEU A 37 -28.64 3.27 -27.43
N SER A 38 -28.60 2.07 -28.03
CA SER A 38 -28.44 0.81 -27.28
C SER A 38 -27.07 0.66 -26.62
N SER A 39 -26.01 1.25 -27.19
CA SER A 39 -24.67 1.23 -26.62
C SER A 39 -24.49 2.14 -25.40
N CYS A 40 -25.38 3.12 -25.19
CA CYS A 40 -25.30 3.99 -24.01
C CYS A 40 -25.98 3.38 -22.76
N ALA A 41 -26.91 2.45 -22.92
CA ALA A 41 -27.64 1.86 -21.80
C ALA A 41 -26.89 0.74 -21.05
N LEU A 42 -25.76 0.26 -21.59
CA LEU A 42 -24.93 -0.81 -21.00
C LEU A 42 -23.82 -0.31 -20.06
N MET A 43 -23.73 0.99 -19.78
CA MET A 43 -22.71 1.55 -18.88
C MET A 43 -23.25 2.19 -17.58
N SER A 44 -24.56 2.11 -17.31
CA SER A 44 -25.14 2.69 -16.09
C SER A 44 -26.06 1.71 -15.36
N SER A 45 -25.46 0.70 -14.74
CA SER A 45 -25.97 0.07 -13.51
C SER A 45 -24.99 -0.99 -13.06
N SER A 46 -23.96 -0.57 -12.32
CA SER A 46 -23.44 -1.44 -11.27
C SER A 46 -24.35 -1.19 -10.06
N PRO A 47 -25.30 -2.08 -9.74
CA PRO A 47 -26.06 -1.94 -8.51
C PRO A 47 -25.08 -2.27 -7.37
N ASN A 48 -24.84 -1.29 -6.51
CA ASN A 48 -24.21 -1.46 -5.21
C ASN A 48 -22.74 -1.92 -5.26
N ALA A 49 -21.84 -0.98 -5.55
CA ALA A 49 -20.57 -0.98 -4.83
C ALA A 49 -20.90 -0.64 -3.36
N GLU A 50 -21.35 -1.63 -2.59
CA GLU A 50 -21.37 -1.50 -1.14
C GLU A 50 -19.94 -1.14 -0.73
N MET A 51 -19.80 0.05 -0.16
CA MET A 51 -18.60 0.49 0.51
C MET A 51 -18.41 -0.43 1.72
N LEU A 52 -17.80 -1.59 1.51
CA LEU A 52 -17.35 -2.48 2.56
C LEU A 52 -16.14 -1.84 3.24
N SER A 53 -16.39 -0.77 4.00
CA SER A 53 -15.42 -0.28 4.96
C SER A 53 -15.37 -1.29 6.10
N ASN A 54 -14.35 -2.14 6.14
CA ASN A 54 -14.09 -2.97 7.30
C ASN A 54 -13.82 -2.01 8.47
N PRO A 55 -14.59 -2.04 9.58
CA PRO A 55 -14.32 -1.16 10.73
C PRO A 55 -12.95 -1.42 11.37
N SER A 56 -12.27 -2.52 10.99
CA SER A 56 -10.90 -2.85 11.38
C SER A 56 -9.83 -2.27 10.45
N ALA A 57 -10.22 -1.59 9.36
CA ALA A 57 -9.32 -1.02 8.38
C ALA A 57 -8.30 -0.08 9.06
N GLY A 58 -7.02 -0.40 8.93
CA GLY A 58 -5.94 0.39 9.53
C GLY A 58 -5.75 0.24 11.05
N LEU A 59 -6.60 -0.51 11.76
CA LEU A 59 -6.39 -0.84 13.18
C LEU A 59 -5.38 -1.97 13.38
N ASN A 60 -5.26 -2.87 12.40
CA ASN A 60 -4.37 -4.04 12.44
C ASN A 60 -3.26 -3.99 11.39
N GLY A 61 -2.84 -2.80 10.95
CA GLY A 61 -1.77 -2.66 9.95
C GLY A 61 -2.13 -3.16 8.54
N SER A 62 -3.40 -3.49 8.26
CA SER A 62 -3.86 -3.87 6.92
C SER A 62 -3.65 -2.72 5.92
N PHE A 63 -3.19 -3.06 4.72
CA PHE A 63 -2.94 -2.09 3.64
C PHE A 63 -4.22 -1.82 2.85
N GLU A 64 -5.16 -1.12 3.47
CA GLU A 64 -6.41 -0.73 2.82
C GLU A 64 -6.27 0.65 2.14
N ILE A 65 -6.87 0.79 0.95
CA ILE A 65 -6.96 2.08 0.24
C ILE A 65 -8.39 2.58 0.46
N ILE A 66 -8.56 3.75 1.07
CA ILE A 66 -9.88 4.39 1.17
C ILE A 66 -10.10 5.20 -0.11
N GLN A 67 -10.96 4.71 -0.99
CA GLN A 67 -11.34 5.44 -2.21
C GLN A 67 -12.35 6.54 -1.83
N GLY A 68 -11.90 7.80 -1.76
CA GLY A 68 -12.78 8.97 -1.55
C GLY A 68 -13.07 9.38 -0.10
N GLY A 69 -12.24 9.01 0.88
CA GLY A 69 -12.42 9.41 2.29
C GLY A 69 -11.48 10.53 2.75
N THR A 70 -12.01 11.50 3.51
CA THR A 70 -11.21 12.45 4.30
C THR A 70 -10.70 11.74 5.56
N LEU A 71 -9.38 11.69 5.77
CA LEU A 71 -8.79 11.06 6.97
C LEU A 71 -9.14 11.87 8.23
N ALA A 72 -9.60 11.15 9.26
CA ALA A 72 -9.77 11.67 10.60
C ALA A 72 -8.40 11.81 11.31
N LYS A 73 -8.13 13.03 11.79
CA LYS A 73 -7.04 13.43 12.71
C LYS A 73 -5.61 13.04 12.31
N THR A 74 -4.98 13.95 11.57
CA THR A 74 -3.54 14.22 11.66
C THR A 74 -3.20 14.62 13.12
N ALA A 75 -2.61 13.72 13.89
CA ALA A 75 -1.98 14.09 15.15
C ALA A 75 -0.75 14.95 14.83
N ALA A 76 -0.69 16.15 15.40
CA ALA A 76 0.45 17.05 15.29
C ALA A 76 1.69 16.40 15.91
N LEU A 77 2.55 15.82 15.08
CA LEU A 77 3.90 15.40 15.48
C LEU A 77 4.77 16.64 15.64
N SER A 78 5.56 16.69 16.72
CA SER A 78 6.43 17.82 17.04
C SER A 78 7.45 18.11 15.92
N PRO A 79 7.69 19.39 15.56
CA PRO A 79 8.20 19.79 14.24
C PRO A 79 9.73 19.73 14.07
N LYS A 80 10.46 18.90 14.83
CA LYS A 80 11.94 18.95 14.77
C LYS A 80 12.60 18.09 13.69
N PHE A 81 11.89 17.20 13.01
CA PHE A 81 12.50 16.36 11.95
C PHE A 81 11.58 16.00 10.76
N LEU A 82 10.50 16.74 10.52
CA LEU A 82 9.59 16.52 9.39
C LEU A 82 9.47 17.78 8.52
N PHE A 83 10.48 18.04 7.71
CA PHE A 83 10.30 18.87 6.51
C PHE A 83 10.07 17.95 5.32
N GLY A 84 8.81 17.80 4.88
CA GLY A 84 8.50 17.35 3.51
C GLY A 84 7.57 16.14 3.28
N LEU A 85 6.83 15.61 4.27
CA LEU A 85 5.98 14.42 4.08
C LEU A 85 4.47 14.69 3.88
N THR A 86 4.08 15.95 3.66
CA THR A 86 2.71 16.32 3.30
C THR A 86 2.63 16.63 1.82
N TYR A 87 2.52 15.60 0.97
CA TYR A 87 2.05 15.78 -0.39
C TYR A 87 0.82 14.88 -0.62
N ASP A 88 -0.08 15.42 -1.44
CA ASP A 88 -1.49 15.05 -1.63
C ASP A 88 -1.78 13.54 -1.70
N TYR A 89 -2.18 12.95 -0.57
CA TYR A 89 -2.53 11.53 -0.41
C TYR A 89 -3.74 11.11 -1.27
N THR A 90 -4.52 12.05 -1.81
CA THR A 90 -5.71 11.73 -2.61
C THR A 90 -5.38 11.20 -4.01
N SER A 91 -4.12 11.33 -4.46
CA SER A 91 -3.68 10.92 -5.79
C SER A 91 -2.79 9.67 -5.83
N SER A 92 -2.21 9.24 -4.70
CA SER A 92 -1.09 8.29 -4.70
C SER A 92 -1.48 6.81 -4.57
N ASN A 93 -2.75 6.47 -4.36
CA ASN A 93 -3.21 5.08 -4.14
C ASN A 93 -2.40 4.30 -3.07
N LEU A 94 -1.69 5.00 -2.17
CA LEU A 94 -0.91 4.37 -1.11
C LEU A 94 -1.81 3.99 0.08
N PRO A 95 -1.38 3.04 0.93
CA PRO A 95 -2.15 2.66 2.11
C PRO A 95 -2.29 3.85 3.04
N VAL A 96 -3.50 4.04 3.59
CA VAL A 96 -3.74 5.07 4.60
C VAL A 96 -2.98 4.76 5.89
N ASN A 97 -2.62 5.82 6.62
CA ASN A 97 -1.88 5.82 7.88
C ASN A 97 -0.39 5.45 7.79
N TRP A 98 0.12 4.92 6.69
CA TRP A 98 1.56 4.61 6.57
C TRP A 98 2.36 5.81 6.05
N TYR A 99 3.52 6.06 6.62
CA TYR A 99 4.42 7.10 6.16
C TYR A 99 5.50 6.49 5.27
N PHE A 100 5.61 6.98 4.04
CA PHE A 100 6.62 6.51 3.08
C PHE A 100 7.69 7.57 2.87
N PHE A 101 8.94 7.12 2.73
CA PHE A 101 10.00 8.00 2.25
C PHE A 101 9.82 8.19 0.75
N THR A 102 9.51 9.42 0.30
CA THR A 102 9.25 9.72 -1.12
C THR A 102 10.54 10.11 -1.83
N GLN A 103 10.68 9.78 -3.11
CA GLN A 103 11.83 10.20 -3.92
C GLN A 103 12.06 11.72 -3.83
N THR A 104 11.00 12.52 -3.89
CA THR A 104 11.10 13.99 -3.77
C THR A 104 11.73 14.41 -2.46
N ALA A 105 11.35 13.82 -1.33
CA ALA A 105 11.94 14.13 -0.04
C ALA A 105 13.43 13.71 0.02
N LEU A 106 13.79 12.60 -0.61
CA LEU A 106 15.15 12.05 -0.61
C LEU A 106 16.08 12.82 -1.59
N ASN A 107 15.53 13.32 -2.69
CA ASN A 107 16.25 14.01 -3.76
C ASN A 107 16.17 15.55 -3.66
N ALA A 108 15.47 16.11 -2.67
CA ALA A 108 15.31 17.56 -2.48
C ALA A 108 16.63 18.32 -2.23
N LYS A 109 17.74 17.64 -1.92
CA LYS A 109 19.06 18.27 -1.76
C LYS A 109 19.89 18.08 -3.03
N LYS A 110 20.38 19.20 -3.58
CA LYS A 110 21.22 19.37 -4.79
C LYS A 110 22.56 18.59 -4.83
N ASP A 111 22.80 17.64 -3.94
CA ASP A 111 24.01 16.83 -3.96
C ASP A 111 23.82 15.68 -4.97
N LYS A 112 24.31 15.89 -6.20
CA LYS A 112 24.18 15.03 -7.39
C LYS A 112 24.80 13.63 -7.29
N ARG A 113 25.20 13.17 -6.09
CA ARG A 113 26.09 12.02 -5.95
C ARG A 113 25.38 10.67 -5.99
N VAL A 114 24.13 10.56 -5.55
CA VAL A 114 23.24 9.41 -5.79
C VAL A 114 21.79 9.86 -5.63
N GLU A 115 20.97 9.70 -6.67
CA GLU A 115 19.51 9.87 -6.58
C GLU A 115 18.88 8.53 -6.22
N SER A 116 17.97 8.53 -5.25
CA SER A 116 17.18 7.33 -4.95
C SER A 116 16.10 7.18 -6.02
N ASP A 117 16.05 6.00 -6.64
CA ASP A 117 15.11 5.66 -7.72
C ASP A 117 14.37 4.37 -7.36
N PHE A 118 13.05 4.51 -7.13
CA PHE A 118 12.19 3.42 -6.71
C PHE A 118 10.70 3.72 -6.91
N ASP A 119 9.90 2.69 -7.11
CA ASP A 119 8.44 2.81 -7.07
C ASP A 119 7.88 2.15 -5.82
N ILE A 120 6.80 2.74 -5.29
CA ILE A 120 5.96 2.12 -4.26
C ILE A 120 4.63 1.81 -4.91
N LEU A 121 4.24 0.54 -4.87
CA LEU A 121 3.08 0.00 -5.55
C LEU A 121 2.21 -0.77 -4.55
N ILE A 122 0.90 -0.74 -4.78
CA ILE A 122 -0.01 -1.71 -4.19
C ILE A 122 -0.09 -2.92 -5.11
N ASP A 123 0.28 -4.09 -4.62
CA ASP A 123 0.21 -5.33 -5.37
C ASP A 123 -1.06 -6.09 -4.99
N SER A 124 -2.00 -6.19 -5.93
CA SER A 124 -3.26 -6.94 -5.72
C SER A 124 -3.22 -8.38 -6.23
N THR A 125 -2.03 -8.86 -6.62
CA THR A 125 -1.86 -10.21 -7.18
C THR A 125 -1.19 -11.18 -6.22
N ASP A 126 -0.53 -10.67 -5.18
CA ASP A 126 0.26 -11.44 -4.23
C ASP A 126 0.18 -10.80 -2.84
N ALA A 127 -0.61 -11.42 -1.96
CA ALA A 127 -0.86 -10.96 -0.58
C ALA A 127 -1.02 -12.17 0.36
N ILE A 128 -0.63 -11.98 1.62
CA ILE A 128 -0.85 -12.95 2.71
C ILE A 128 -2.24 -12.78 3.32
N GLU A 129 -2.65 -11.55 3.59
CA GLU A 129 -3.96 -11.25 4.17
C GLU A 129 -4.72 -10.26 3.31
N GLY A 130 -6.02 -10.51 3.12
CA GLY A 130 -6.85 -9.66 2.29
C GLY A 130 -6.52 -9.79 0.80
N SER A 131 -6.50 -8.66 0.09
CA SER A 131 -6.36 -8.63 -1.37
C SER A 131 -5.19 -7.78 -1.87
N LYS A 132 -4.36 -7.22 -0.97
CA LYS A 132 -3.36 -6.21 -1.30
C LYS A 132 -2.14 -6.31 -0.39
N SER A 133 -0.95 -6.16 -0.97
CA SER A 133 0.31 -5.96 -0.24
C SER A 133 1.01 -4.68 -0.71
N VAL A 134 2.02 -4.23 0.04
CA VAL A 134 2.87 -3.11 -0.38
C VAL A 134 4.13 -3.65 -1.03
N LYS A 135 4.46 -3.13 -2.21
CA LYS A 135 5.64 -3.52 -3.00
C LYS A 135 6.53 -2.31 -3.29
N PHE A 136 7.81 -2.49 -3.03
CA PHE A 136 8.86 -1.59 -3.45
C PHE A 136 9.61 -2.19 -4.64
N VAL A 137 9.81 -1.40 -5.69
CA VAL A 137 10.70 -1.73 -6.80
C VAL A 137 11.85 -0.74 -6.75
N VAL A 138 12.98 -1.14 -6.16
CA VAL A 138 14.14 -0.27 -5.93
C VAL A 138 15.16 -0.47 -7.05
N ARG A 139 15.43 0.58 -7.81
CA ARG A 139 16.42 0.59 -8.90
C ARG A 139 17.76 1.16 -8.41
N ALA A 140 17.71 2.17 -7.55
CA ALA A 140 18.88 2.78 -6.93
C ALA A 140 18.57 3.28 -5.50
N CYS A 141 19.57 3.21 -4.63
CA CYS A 141 19.50 3.75 -3.27
C CYS A 141 20.85 4.37 -2.88
N ASP A 142 20.83 5.45 -2.11
CA ASP A 142 22.03 6.02 -1.50
C ASP A 142 22.51 5.12 -0.34
N SER A 143 23.84 5.03 -0.17
CA SER A 143 24.49 4.42 0.98
C SER A 143 24.09 5.04 2.33
N LEU A 144 23.60 6.28 2.33
CA LEU A 144 23.13 6.98 3.51
C LEU A 144 21.71 6.52 3.87
N GLN A 145 21.54 5.98 5.08
CA GLN A 145 20.29 5.36 5.55
C GLN A 145 19.07 6.29 5.45
N TRP A 146 19.22 7.59 5.75
CA TRP A 146 18.11 8.56 5.71
C TRP A 146 17.67 8.94 4.29
N LYS A 147 18.43 8.52 3.26
CA LYS A 147 18.11 8.69 1.84
C LYS A 147 17.64 7.41 1.17
N SER A 148 17.56 6.31 1.91
CA SER A 148 17.12 5.02 1.39
C SER A 148 15.59 4.96 1.31
N PRO A 149 15.01 4.24 0.33
CA PRO A 149 13.58 3.96 0.29
C PRO A 149 13.13 3.24 1.55
N GLY A 150 11.88 3.45 1.95
CA GLY A 150 11.38 2.84 3.18
C GLY A 150 10.02 3.38 3.60
N LEU A 151 9.61 2.95 4.79
CA LEU A 151 8.40 3.42 5.45
C LEU A 151 8.60 3.45 6.96
N PHE A 152 7.72 4.16 7.65
CA PHE A 152 7.58 4.02 9.08
C PHE A 152 6.12 4.12 9.50
N GLN A 153 5.83 3.59 10.69
CA GLN A 153 4.52 3.71 11.32
C GLN A 153 4.65 3.64 12.83
N GLU A 154 3.77 4.36 13.53
CA GLU A 154 3.66 4.38 14.98
C GLU A 154 2.27 3.90 15.42
N PHE A 155 2.23 2.96 16.35
CA PHE A 155 1.01 2.35 16.86
C PHE A 155 0.89 2.65 18.36
N GLU A 156 -0.24 3.22 18.75
CA GLU A 156 -0.55 3.42 20.17
C GLU A 156 -0.84 2.07 20.83
N VAL A 157 -0.20 1.82 21.97
CA VAL A 157 -0.37 0.59 22.74
C VAL A 157 -0.44 0.91 24.23
N ALA A 158 -1.08 0.04 25.00
CA ALA A 158 -1.12 0.18 26.45
C ALA A 158 0.25 -0.10 27.08
N SER A 159 0.61 0.67 28.11
CA SER A 159 1.85 0.49 28.86
C SER A 159 1.57 0.39 30.37
N PRO A 160 2.35 -0.44 31.10
CA PRO A 160 3.37 -1.35 30.60
C PRO A 160 2.78 -2.64 30.00
N GLY A 161 3.59 -3.44 29.30
CA GLY A 161 3.18 -4.76 28.82
C GLY A 161 4.16 -5.41 27.84
N MET A 162 3.94 -6.70 27.55
CA MET A 162 4.73 -7.45 26.56
C MET A 162 3.93 -7.61 25.27
N TYR A 163 4.58 -7.35 24.14
CA TYR A 163 3.96 -7.41 22.82
C TYR A 163 4.74 -8.29 21.87
N GLU A 164 4.05 -8.97 20.96
CA GLU A 164 4.62 -9.57 19.77
C GLU A 164 4.34 -8.66 18.58
N VAL A 165 5.38 -8.29 17.86
CA VAL A 165 5.30 -7.57 16.60
C VAL A 165 5.68 -8.53 15.49
N SER A 166 4.85 -8.64 14.46
CA SER A 166 5.10 -9.56 13.35
C SER A 166 4.68 -8.98 12.02
N PHE A 167 5.29 -9.43 10.93
CA PHE A 167 4.95 -9.05 9.57
C PHE A 167 5.52 -10.07 8.58
N TRP A 168 4.97 -10.10 7.36
CA TRP A 168 5.40 -10.99 6.30
C TRP A 168 6.17 -10.25 5.23
N VAL A 169 7.21 -10.92 4.69
CA VAL A 169 8.09 -10.34 3.67
C VAL A 169 8.31 -11.30 2.51
N LYS A 170 8.35 -10.75 1.29
CA LYS A 170 9.10 -11.32 0.16
C LYS A 170 10.22 -10.37 -0.22
N ASN A 171 11.37 -10.92 -0.59
CA ASN A 171 12.54 -10.13 -0.87
C ASN A 171 13.31 -10.71 -2.06
N LYS A 172 13.60 -9.89 -3.06
CA LYS A 172 14.39 -10.27 -4.22
C LYS A 172 15.48 -9.23 -4.45
N GLY A 173 16.64 -9.45 -3.82
CA GLY A 173 17.84 -8.66 -4.01
C GLY A 173 18.02 -7.44 -3.11
N CYS A 174 17.00 -7.04 -2.33
CA CYS A 174 17.16 -5.93 -1.39
C CYS A 174 17.88 -6.39 -0.10
N ASN A 175 18.74 -5.52 0.42
CA ASN A 175 19.19 -5.52 1.79
C ASN A 175 18.19 -4.67 2.57
N PHE A 176 17.53 -5.20 3.58
CA PHE A 176 16.59 -4.41 4.37
C PHE A 176 16.93 -4.43 5.85
N GLU A 177 16.47 -3.39 6.54
CA GLU A 177 16.50 -3.29 7.99
C GLU A 177 15.15 -2.80 8.49
N ALA A 178 14.49 -3.61 9.32
CA ALA A 178 13.33 -3.21 10.10
C ALA A 178 13.77 -2.97 11.55
N THR A 179 13.42 -1.81 12.08
CA THR A 179 13.69 -1.39 13.45
C THR A 179 12.37 -1.26 14.19
N ILE A 180 12.25 -1.97 15.31
CA ILE A 180 11.07 -1.95 16.18
C ILE A 180 11.49 -1.34 17.50
N SER A 181 10.89 -0.19 17.84
CA SER A 181 11.22 0.55 19.07
C SER A 181 9.96 0.88 19.87
N ALA A 182 10.11 1.10 21.17
CA ALA A 182 9.06 1.70 21.98
C ALA A 182 9.42 3.17 22.25
N ILE A 183 8.46 4.05 22.01
CA ILE A 183 8.63 5.52 22.05
C ILE A 183 7.46 6.17 22.79
N THR A 184 7.54 7.49 22.97
CA THR A 184 6.42 8.32 23.44
C THR A 184 6.33 9.59 22.61
N LEU A 185 5.10 10.09 22.38
CA LEU A 185 4.89 11.38 21.70
C LEU A 185 5.46 12.56 22.48
N LYS A 186 5.60 12.43 23.81
CA LYS A 186 6.03 13.53 24.68
C LYS A 186 7.50 13.90 24.49
N GLY A 187 8.25 13.17 23.66
CA GLY A 187 9.68 13.35 23.49
C GLY A 187 10.41 12.82 24.72
N GLY A 188 10.91 11.59 24.60
CA GLY A 188 11.75 10.94 25.59
C GLY A 188 12.75 10.03 24.86
N PRO A 189 13.81 9.56 25.53
CA PRO A 189 14.72 8.60 24.91
C PRO A 189 13.91 7.36 24.51
N PRO A 190 14.04 6.89 23.26
CA PRO A 190 13.45 5.61 22.88
C PRO A 190 14.10 4.50 23.72
N SER A 191 13.34 3.44 23.96
CA SER A 191 13.92 2.21 24.50
C SER A 191 14.82 1.53 23.46
N GLU A 192 15.73 0.66 23.90
CA GLU A 192 16.66 -0.06 23.02
C GLU A 192 15.92 -0.75 21.86
N ALA A 193 16.21 -0.40 20.61
CA ALA A 193 15.47 -0.94 19.47
C ALA A 193 15.81 -2.42 19.18
N LYS A 194 14.85 -3.15 18.63
CA LYS A 194 15.08 -4.48 18.04
C LYS A 194 15.24 -4.35 16.53
N PHE A 195 16.20 -5.07 15.97
CA PHE A 195 16.54 -5.01 14.56
C PHE A 195 16.30 -6.36 13.88
N ILE A 196 15.66 -6.32 12.72
CA ILE A 196 15.58 -7.43 11.77
C ILE A 196 16.32 -6.98 10.53
N ARG A 197 17.39 -7.70 10.17
CA ARG A 197 18.22 -7.41 9.01
C ARG A 197 18.29 -8.66 8.15
N SER A 198 18.08 -8.52 6.85
CA SER A 198 18.32 -9.61 5.92
C SER A 198 18.75 -9.07 4.56
N LYS A 199 19.56 -9.88 3.88
CA LYS A 199 20.01 -9.74 2.49
C LYS A 199 19.55 -10.93 1.64
N ASP A 200 18.77 -11.83 2.24
CA ASP A 200 18.43 -13.10 1.64
C ASP A 200 17.32 -12.91 0.61
N THR A 201 17.40 -13.68 -0.47
CA THR A 201 16.30 -13.74 -1.43
C THR A 201 15.22 -14.67 -0.87
N LEU A 202 14.08 -14.10 -0.54
CA LEU A 202 12.89 -14.76 0.00
C LEU A 202 11.85 -14.85 -1.13
N VAL A 203 11.90 -15.95 -1.88
CA VAL A 203 10.97 -16.21 -3.00
C VAL A 203 9.55 -16.45 -2.50
N ASN A 204 9.42 -17.03 -1.30
CA ASN A 204 8.15 -17.25 -0.62
C ASN A 204 7.99 -16.26 0.53
N TRP A 205 6.74 -15.97 0.88
CA TRP A 205 6.42 -15.17 2.06
C TRP A 205 7.05 -15.78 3.31
N THR A 206 7.81 -14.95 4.02
CA THR A 206 8.49 -15.33 5.26
C THR A 206 8.04 -14.40 6.36
N LYS A 207 7.52 -14.98 7.46
CA LYS A 207 7.09 -14.22 8.63
C LYS A 207 8.28 -13.88 9.51
N TYR A 208 8.41 -12.62 9.87
CA TYR A 208 9.29 -12.17 10.93
C TYR A 208 8.47 -11.89 12.19
N THR A 209 9.06 -12.16 13.35
CA THR A 209 8.40 -12.00 14.65
C THR A 209 9.42 -11.55 15.69
N VAL A 210 9.04 -10.56 16.50
CA VAL A 210 9.88 -10.03 17.57
C VAL A 210 9.03 -9.71 18.79
N GLN A 211 9.53 -10.05 19.98
CA GLN A 211 8.90 -9.64 21.22
C GLN A 211 9.43 -8.28 21.67
N ARG A 212 8.53 -7.46 22.20
CA ARG A 212 8.79 -6.10 22.65
C ARG A 212 8.20 -5.86 24.03
N ASP A 213 9.08 -5.58 24.98
CA ASP A 213 8.68 -5.01 26.27
C ASP A 213 8.32 -3.54 26.08
N MET A 214 7.21 -3.11 26.68
CA MET A 214 6.75 -1.73 26.75
C MET A 214 6.93 -1.22 28.18
N PRO A 215 8.01 -0.48 28.46
CA PRO A 215 8.23 0.17 29.75
C PRO A 215 7.15 1.19 30.09
N ILE A 216 7.01 1.48 31.39
CA ILE A 216 6.18 2.58 31.90
C ILE A 216 6.59 3.90 31.23
N GLY A 217 5.60 4.65 30.72
CA GLY A 217 5.80 5.97 30.13
C GLY A 217 6.10 5.97 28.63
N LEU A 218 6.26 4.80 28.01
CA LEU A 218 6.28 4.63 26.55
C LEU A 218 4.93 4.08 26.10
N ASP A 219 4.25 4.76 25.18
CA ASP A 219 2.86 4.48 24.81
C ASP A 219 2.71 4.11 23.32
N ARG A 220 3.83 3.93 22.61
CA ARG A 220 3.83 3.63 21.18
C ARG A 220 4.88 2.60 20.79
N ILE A 221 4.51 1.70 19.89
CA ILE A 221 5.45 0.88 19.13
C ILE A 221 5.67 1.54 17.77
N ARG A 222 6.94 1.77 17.40
CA ARG A 222 7.33 2.31 16.11
C ARG A 222 8.05 1.25 15.28
N LEU A 223 7.59 1.07 14.04
CA LEU A 223 8.30 0.36 12.99
C LEU A 223 8.97 1.37 12.07
N ASP A 224 10.27 1.24 11.85
CA ASP A 224 10.99 1.89 10.75
C ASP A 224 11.57 0.83 9.83
N LEU A 225 11.22 0.83 8.56
CA LEU A 225 11.72 -0.10 7.54
C LEU A 225 12.53 0.67 6.49
N ILE A 226 13.76 0.24 6.24
CA ILE A 226 14.68 0.86 5.29
C ILE A 226 15.23 -0.18 4.31
N LEU A 227 15.23 0.13 3.01
CA LEU A 227 15.78 -0.67 1.92
C LEU A 227 17.14 -0.11 1.47
N LYS A 228 18.22 -0.84 1.73
CA LYS A 228 19.62 -0.44 1.59
C LYS A 228 20.30 -0.96 0.32
N SER A 229 19.58 -1.65 -0.57
CA SER A 229 20.08 -2.03 -1.90
C SER A 229 18.96 -2.14 -2.94
N PRO A 230 19.28 -2.08 -4.24
CA PRO A 230 18.34 -2.36 -5.32
C PRO A 230 17.73 -3.75 -5.24
N GLY A 231 16.52 -3.90 -5.77
CA GLY A 231 15.76 -5.15 -5.80
C GLY A 231 14.26 -4.94 -5.73
N THR A 232 13.53 -5.98 -5.37
CA THR A 232 12.09 -5.92 -5.07
C THR A 232 11.84 -6.38 -3.66
N PHE A 233 11.06 -5.61 -2.91
CA PHE A 233 10.67 -5.93 -1.54
C PHE A 233 9.16 -5.83 -1.40
N GLN A 234 8.53 -6.80 -0.73
CA GLN A 234 7.11 -6.78 -0.43
C GLN A 234 6.88 -6.98 1.06
N LEU A 235 5.90 -6.25 1.60
CA LEU A 235 5.48 -6.30 3.00
C LEU A 235 3.98 -6.56 3.06
N ASP A 236 3.56 -7.43 3.96
CA ASP A 236 2.14 -7.66 4.26
C ASP A 236 1.91 -8.03 5.73
N ASP A 237 0.65 -7.92 6.17
CA ASP A 237 0.12 -8.46 7.42
C ASP A 237 0.96 -8.06 8.66
N PHE A 238 1.16 -6.75 8.85
CA PHE A 238 1.83 -6.22 10.05
C PHE A 238 0.90 -6.28 11.25
N ARG A 239 1.27 -7.04 12.29
CA ARG A 239 0.47 -7.23 13.51
C ARG A 239 1.24 -6.85 14.77
N ILE A 240 0.49 -6.34 15.75
CA ILE A 240 0.93 -6.15 17.13
C ILE A 240 -0.06 -6.88 18.04
N VAL A 241 0.42 -7.81 18.84
CA VAL A 241 -0.40 -8.62 19.75
C VAL A 241 0.15 -8.48 21.16
N ARG A 242 -0.70 -8.12 22.12
CA ARG A 242 -0.32 -8.09 23.54
C ARG A 242 -0.27 -9.53 24.10
N LEU A 243 0.84 -9.89 24.73
CA LEU A 243 1.15 -11.25 25.19
C LEU A 243 0.81 -11.50 26.67
N ASP A 244 0.82 -10.45 27.49
CA ASP A 244 0.56 -10.51 28.93
C ASP A 244 -0.92 -10.37 29.29
N GLN A 245 -1.81 -10.20 28.31
CA GLN A 245 -3.26 -10.23 28.56
C GLN A 245 -3.77 -11.67 28.61
N PRO A 246 -4.67 -12.00 29.56
CA PRO A 246 -5.38 -13.28 29.53
C PRO A 246 -6.07 -13.41 28.18
N LYS A 247 -5.81 -14.50 27.45
CA LYS A 247 -6.60 -14.82 26.26
C LYS A 247 -8.05 -14.83 26.71
N ALA A 248 -8.89 -13.94 26.15
CA ALA A 248 -10.30 -13.93 26.44
C ALA A 248 -10.82 -15.35 26.17
N SER A 249 -11.21 -16.06 27.23
CA SER A 249 -11.78 -17.39 27.12
C SER A 249 -12.96 -17.28 26.16
N LYS A 250 -12.92 -18.01 25.04
CA LYS A 250 -14.10 -18.15 24.18
C LYS A 250 -15.20 -18.71 25.08
N VAL A 251 -16.16 -17.86 25.44
CA VAL A 251 -17.43 -18.32 26.00
C VAL A 251 -18.09 -19.10 24.86
N LEU A 252 -18.04 -20.43 24.98
CA LEU A 252 -18.69 -21.36 24.06
C LEU A 252 -20.20 -21.27 24.19
#